data_AF-A0A1Q6R3T3-F1
#
_entry.id   AF-A0A1Q6R3T3-F1
#
_cell.length_a   1.000
_cell.length_b   1.000
_cell.length_c   1.000
_cell.angle_alpha   90.00
_cell.angle_beta   90.00
_cell.angle_gamma   90.00
#
_symmetry.space_group_name_H-M   'P 1'
#
loop_
_entity.id
_entity.type
_entity.pdbx_description
1 polymer ?
#
loop_
_entity_poly.entity_id
_entity_poly.type
_entity_poly.pdbx_seq_one_letter_code
_entity_poly.pdbx_strand_id
1 'polypeptide(L)'
;MAGVLEKQLARALDMRLAVFASKAASGSLLQDEMSLRAAAYMASEIIMPCCCMMCNKAKLEALLSQTKLCAENQELTQRLAALVYDDLARCNGLG
;
A
#
# COMPACT_ATOMS: atom_id res chain seq x y z
N MET A 1 13.26 -8.54 -11.12
CA MET A 1 12.87 -7.35 -11.92
C MET A 1 11.37 -7.18 -11.77
N ALA A 2 10.90 -6.03 -11.29
CA ALA A 2 9.46 -5.73 -11.27
C ALA A 2 8.95 -5.65 -12.71
N GLY A 3 7.85 -6.36 -13.01
CA GLY A 3 7.15 -6.31 -14.27
C GLY A 3 6.51 -4.95 -14.52
N VAL A 4 6.02 -4.74 -15.74
CA VAL A 4 5.41 -3.46 -16.17
C VAL A 4 4.22 -3.09 -15.27
N LEU A 5 3.41 -4.08 -14.87
CA LEU A 5 2.27 -3.88 -13.99
C LEU A 5 2.69 -3.32 -12.62
N GLU A 6 3.66 -3.93 -11.94
CA GLU A 6 4.11 -3.48 -10.63
C GLU A 6 4.66 -2.05 -10.68
N LYS A 7 5.38 -1.69 -11.75
CA LYS A 7 5.89 -0.33 -11.93
C LYS A 7 4.78 0.70 -12.11
N GLN A 8 3.73 0.38 -12.87
CA GLN A 8 2.59 1.29 -13.04
C GLN A 8 1.77 1.41 -11.75
N LEU A 9 1.56 0.30 -11.04
CA LEU A 9 0.90 0.30 -9.73
C LEU A 9 1.68 1.14 -8.72
N ALA A 10 3.01 0.97 -8.64
CA ALA A 10 3.86 1.77 -7.75
C ALA A 10 3.76 3.27 -8.07
N ARG A 11 3.75 3.63 -9.35
CA ARG A 11 3.57 5.03 -9.78
C ARG A 11 2.19 5.59 -9.42
N ALA A 12 1.12 4.80 -9.58
CA ALA A 12 -0.22 5.20 -9.22
C ALA A 12 -0.36 5.40 -7.70
N LEU A 13 0.23 4.48 -6.92
CA LEU A 13 0.31 4.58 -5.45
C LEU A 13 1.08 5.82 -5.02
N ASP A 14 2.23 6.11 -5.63
CA ASP A 14 3.01 7.32 -5.35
C ASP A 14 2.19 8.60 -5.52
N MET A 15 1.44 8.71 -6.62
CA MET A 15 0.62 9.89 -6.87
C MET A 15 -0.51 10.03 -5.84
N ARG A 16 -1.18 8.92 -5.50
CA ARG A 16 -2.36 8.95 -4.61
C ARG A 16 -1.98 9.08 -3.15
N LEU A 17 -0.89 8.45 -2.72
CA LEU A 17 -0.43 8.46 -1.35
C LEU A 17 0.44 9.68 -1.01
N ALA A 18 0.80 10.52 -1.98
CA ALA A 18 1.54 11.76 -1.76
C ALA A 18 0.90 12.69 -0.72
N VAL A 19 -0.43 12.63 -0.55
CA VAL A 19 -1.16 13.40 0.47
C VAL A 19 -0.72 13.05 1.91
N PHE A 20 -0.14 11.87 2.12
CA PHE A 20 0.37 11.41 3.41
C PHE A 20 1.88 11.63 3.59
N ALA A 21 2.58 12.18 2.59
CA ALA A 21 4.04 12.32 2.61
C ALA A 21 4.55 13.09 3.84
N SER A 22 3.90 14.18 4.22
CA SER A 22 4.27 14.97 5.41
C SER A 22 4.10 14.18 6.72
N LYS A 23 3.05 13.35 6.82
CA LYS A 23 2.83 12.48 7.99
C LYS A 23 3.81 11.31 8.03
N ALA A 24 4.16 10.75 6.86
CA ALA A 24 5.17 9.69 6.77
C ALA A 24 6.57 10.22 7.13
N ALA A 25 6.95 11.40 6.63
CA ALA A 25 8.25 12.02 6.91
C ALA A 25 8.43 12.38 8.40
N SER A 26 7.34 12.72 9.08
CA SER A 26 7.36 12.99 10.53
C SER A 26 7.18 11.74 11.39
N GLY A 27 6.97 10.55 10.79
CA GLY A 27 6.66 9.31 11.50
C GLY A 27 5.26 9.26 12.13
N SER A 28 4.50 10.35 12.07
CA SER A 28 3.16 10.45 12.68
C SER A 28 2.12 9.59 11.97
N LEU A 29 2.36 9.20 10.70
CA LEU A 29 1.44 8.33 9.95
C LEU A 29 1.22 6.97 10.61
N LEU A 30 2.23 6.41 11.28
CA LEU A 30 2.10 5.14 12.01
C LEU A 30 1.32 5.28 13.32
N GLN A 31 1.26 6.48 13.88
CA GLN A 31 0.58 6.80 15.13
C GLN A 31 -0.87 7.22 14.91
N ASP A 32 -1.19 7.73 13.71
CA ASP A 32 -2.52 8.16 13.30
C ASP A 32 -3.25 7.01 12.57
N GLU A 33 -3.99 6.20 13.33
CA GLU A 33 -4.68 5.04 12.80
C GLU A 33 -5.66 5.40 11.67
N MET A 34 -6.37 6.53 11.77
CA MET A 34 -7.33 6.95 10.75
C MET A 34 -6.63 7.26 9.43
N SER A 35 -5.50 7.96 9.47
CA SER A 35 -4.71 8.28 8.29
C SER A 35 -4.07 7.04 7.68
N LEU A 36 -3.57 6.12 8.51
CA LEU A 36 -3.00 4.87 8.04
C LEU A 36 -4.06 3.99 7.34
N ARG A 37 -5.27 3.91 7.91
CA ARG A 37 -6.41 3.21 7.30
C ARG A 37 -6.84 3.88 5.99
N ALA A 38 -6.87 5.21 5.94
CA ALA A 38 -7.18 5.94 4.71
C ALA A 38 -6.15 5.69 3.61
N ALA A 39 -4.85 5.67 3.96
CA ALA A 39 -3.79 5.31 3.02
C ALA A 39 -3.93 3.88 2.51
N ALA A 40 -4.24 2.92 3.41
CA ALA A 40 -4.49 1.54 3.02
C ALA A 40 -5.70 1.43 2.09
N TYR A 41 -6.82 2.07 2.42
CA TYR A 41 -8.01 2.05 1.58
C TYR A 41 -7.75 2.59 0.17
N MET A 42 -7.09 3.75 0.05
CA MET A 42 -6.72 4.31 -1.26
C MET A 42 -5.79 3.38 -2.05
N ALA A 43 -4.84 2.72 -1.38
CA ALA A 43 -3.98 1.73 -2.01
C ALA A 43 -4.77 0.50 -2.47
N SER A 44 -5.69 0.02 -1.65
CA SER A 44 -6.61 -1.09 -1.96
C SER A 44 -7.45 -0.79 -3.20
N GLU A 45 -8.02 0.41 -3.34
CA GLU A 45 -8.79 0.80 -4.52
C GLU A 45 -7.97 0.76 -5.82
N ILE A 46 -6.69 1.18 -5.76
CA ILE A 46 -5.78 1.14 -6.90
C ILE A 46 -5.41 -0.30 -7.28
N ILE A 47 -5.25 -1.18 -6.28
CA ILE A 47 -4.80 -2.56 -6.47
C ILE A 47 -5.98 -3.48 -6.80
N MET A 48 -7.21 -3.13 -6.42
CA MET A 48 -8.42 -3.95 -6.58
C MET A 48 -8.62 -4.51 -8.00
N PRO A 49 -8.41 -3.76 -9.11
CA PRO A 49 -8.53 -4.32 -10.46
C PRO A 49 -7.53 -5.45 -10.77
N CYS A 50 -6.46 -5.54 -9.99
CA CYS A 50 -5.38 -6.53 -10.12
C CYS A 50 -5.31 -7.47 -8.89
N CYS A 51 -6.35 -7.52 -8.05
CA CYS A 51 -6.32 -8.19 -6.75
C CYS A 51 -5.94 -9.67 -6.86
N CYS A 52 -6.44 -10.42 -7.86
CA CYS A 52 -6.11 -11.83 -8.04
C CYS A 52 -4.60 -12.09 -8.25
N MET A 53 -3.86 -11.13 -8.81
CA MET A 53 -2.40 -11.23 -9.02
C MET A 53 -1.60 -10.71 -7.82
N MET A 54 -2.22 -9.82 -7.03
CA MET A 54 -1.59 -9.02 -5.96
C MET A 54 -2.04 -9.41 -4.55
N CYS A 55 -2.98 -10.34 -4.36
CA CYS A 55 -3.40 -10.92 -3.08
C CYS A 55 -2.33 -11.86 -2.49
N ASN A 56 -1.12 -11.33 -2.32
CA ASN A 56 -0.02 -11.96 -1.62
C ASN A 56 0.69 -10.86 -0.83
N LYS A 57 0.73 -11.02 0.50
CA LYS A 57 1.31 -10.02 1.39
C LYS A 57 2.75 -9.66 1.04
N ALA A 58 3.61 -10.62 0.69
CA ALA A 58 4.99 -10.35 0.29
C ALA A 58 5.09 -9.57 -1.02
N LYS A 59 4.19 -9.82 -1.99
CA LYS A 59 4.11 -9.01 -3.21
C LYS A 59 3.64 -7.58 -2.94
N LEU A 60 2.69 -7.41 -2.02
CA LEU A 60 2.21 -6.08 -1.60
C LEU A 60 3.33 -5.30 -0.90
N GLU A 61 4.07 -5.94 0.01
CA GLU A 61 5.23 -5.33 0.66
C GLU A 61 6.29 -4.91 -0.38
N ALA A 62 6.60 -5.78 -1.34
CA ALA A 62 7.54 -5.46 -2.42
C ALA A 62 7.05 -4.34 -3.35
N LEU A 63 5.73 -4.25 -3.61
CA LEU A 63 5.14 -3.16 -4.37
C LEU A 63 5.22 -1.85 -3.59
N LEU A 64 4.81 -1.85 -2.32
CA LEU A 64 4.78 -0.67 -1.47
C LEU A 64 6.21 -0.15 -1.21
N SER A 65 7.19 -1.03 -1.06
CA SER A 65 8.61 -0.65 -0.94
C SER A 65 9.14 0.13 -2.15
N GLN A 66 8.48 0.04 -3.32
CA GLN A 66 8.84 0.83 -4.50
C GLN A 66 8.24 2.24 -4.50
N THR A 67 7.34 2.55 -3.55
CA THR A 67 6.74 3.88 -3.39
C THR A 67 7.60 4.76 -2.50
N LYS A 68 7.63 6.06 -2.78
CA LYS A 68 8.35 7.07 -2.00
C LYS A 68 7.87 7.15 -0.56
N LEU A 69 6.59 6.86 -0.32
CA LEU A 69 6.02 6.90 1.03
C LEU A 69 6.63 5.82 1.95
N CYS A 70 6.95 4.67 1.38
CA CYS A 70 7.33 3.46 2.13
C CYS A 70 8.81 3.05 1.95
N ALA A 71 9.51 3.57 0.93
CA ALA A 71 10.87 3.16 0.54
C ALA A 71 11.89 3.14 1.71
N GLU A 72 11.78 4.05 2.67
CA GLU A 72 12.71 4.18 3.80
C GLU A 72 12.10 3.79 5.15
N ASN A 73 10.87 3.25 5.17
CA ASN A 73 10.18 2.89 6.41
C ASN A 73 9.56 1.49 6.31
N GLN A 74 10.32 0.50 6.77
CA GLN A 74 9.93 -0.91 6.71
C GLN A 74 8.70 -1.22 7.59
N GLU A 75 8.57 -0.59 8.76
CA GLU A 75 7.41 -0.78 9.64
C GLU A 75 6.13 -0.26 8.96
N LEU A 76 6.19 0.95 8.39
CA LEU A 76 5.09 1.51 7.61
C LEU A 76 4.71 0.61 6.43
N THR A 77 5.71 0.13 5.70
CA THR A 77 5.51 -0.78 4.56
C THR A 77 4.74 -2.03 4.99
N GLN A 78 5.19 -2.70 6.06
CA GLN A 78 4.57 -3.94 6.55
C GLN A 78 3.15 -3.71 7.07
N ARG A 79 2.94 -2.61 7.79
CA ARG A 79 1.63 -2.31 8.38
C ARG A 79 0.61 -1.91 7.32
N LEU A 80 1.03 -1.10 6.34
CA LEU A 80 0.19 -0.75 5.20
C LEU A 80 -0.11 -1.97 4.33
N ALA A 81 0.88 -2.83 4.06
CA ALA A 81 0.69 -4.06 3.30
C ALA A 81 -0.31 -5.02 3.97
N ALA A 82 -0.26 -5.15 5.30
CA ALA A 82 -1.21 -5.96 6.06
C ALA A 82 -2.64 -5.44 5.91
N LEU A 83 -2.85 -4.13 6.08
CA LEU A 83 -4.17 -3.52 5.94
C LEU A 83 -4.73 -3.65 4.51
N VAL A 84 -3.90 -3.39 3.51
CA VAL A 84 -4.27 -3.56 2.10
C VAL A 84 -4.61 -5.02 1.80
N TYR A 85 -3.84 -5.96 2.33
CA TYR A 85 -4.12 -7.39 2.17
C TYR A 85 -5.49 -7.75 2.76
N ASP A 86 -5.79 -7.30 3.97
CA ASP A 86 -7.07 -7.55 4.63
C ASP A 86 -8.26 -6.96 3.86
N ASP A 87 -8.12 -5.73 3.35
CA ASP A 87 -9.13 -5.09 2.50
C ASP A 87 -9.37 -5.89 1.21
N LEU A 88 -8.30 -6.30 0.52
CA LEU A 88 -8.41 -7.08 -0.71
C LEU A 88 -8.95 -8.49 -0.45
N ALA A 89 -8.61 -9.13 0.67
CA ALA A 89 -9.12 -10.44 1.05
C ALA A 89 -10.64 -10.40 1.29
N ARG A 90 -11.13 -9.36 1.97
CA ARG A 90 -12.57 -9.12 2.15
C ARG A 90 -13.28 -8.91 0.83
N CYS A 91 -12.73 -8.10 -0.08
CA CYS A 91 -13.31 -7.87 -1.40
C CYS A 91 -13.36 -9.13 -2.28
N ASN A 92 -12.45 -10.09 -2.07
CA ASN A 92 -12.41 -11.35 -2.82
C ASN A 92 -13.21 -12.49 -2.16
N GLY A 93 -13.92 -12.25 -1.06
CA GLY A 93 -14.68 -13.29 -0.35
C GLY A 93 -13.81 -14.37 0.31
N LEU A 94 -12.55 -14.05 0.62
CA LEU A 94 -11.60 -14.94 1.30
C LEU A 94 -11.57 -14.72 2.82
N GLY A 95 -12.47 -13.89 3.36
CA GLY A 95 -12.53 -13.48 4.77
C GLY A 95 -13.81 -13.92 5.46
#